data_AF-A0A9D7B7N7-F1
#
_entry.id   AF-A0A9D7B7N7-F1
#
_cell.length_a   1.000
_cell.length_b   1.000
_cell.length_c   1.000
_cell.angle_alpha   90.00
_cell.angle_beta   90.00
_cell.angle_gamma   90.00
#
_symmetry.space_group_name_H-M   'P 1'
#
loop_
_entity.id
_entity.type
_entity.pdbx_description
1 polymer ?
#
loop_
_entity_poly.entity_id
_entity_poly.type
_entity_poly.pdbx_seq_one_letter_code
_entity_poly.pdbx_strand_id
1 'polypeptide(L)'
;MRFRTPSAILLLSASHVSMAQPQPENVSFEAWDNAGQATQEPQQWSSLKTSDGGAFINSLVPQLCWRSNDAHTGQYSVNLRTIGSVVGPANGLLTNGRVHAELDVANSYMYTVQDQEQWRTTMTSRPDSLIGWYKAAPGSGDRPNVGALLHIDEGRLPAFGTESNYVAGASWKGPYSPVTQWTRFSTPFVYLNDWQPEWLLFILTAGDSAGSVEGTQAWYDDLALIYNVQCQPDAQSVAPGESLNIGYSTGGIPLAPVTFTAELSDASGSFTSPVVIGSVVSTDADGTIACVVPLGIDAGSGYRVRVSGSSPFYAPLQCTLEVTTATGVAQPISGAGYIEVIGDRIWVDLRQSGQYSCFNSQGALLATGVVGAGREPIPTPVCRGMMLVQVSTEGRSFVQRIVMP
;
A
#
# COMPACT_ATOMS: atom_id res chain seq x y z
N MET A 1 -38.84 43.94 28.79
CA MET A 1 -37.39 43.75 28.51
C MET A 1 -37.22 42.36 27.91
N ARG A 2 -36.98 42.26 26.59
CA ARG A 2 -36.76 40.99 25.89
C ARG A 2 -35.27 40.68 25.93
N PHE A 3 -34.86 39.56 26.51
CA PHE A 3 -33.50 39.02 26.34
C PHE A 3 -33.50 38.05 25.16
N ARG A 4 -32.68 38.35 24.15
CA ARG A 4 -32.37 37.46 23.02
C ARG A 4 -31.18 36.59 23.43
N THR A 5 -31.34 35.27 23.37
CA THR A 5 -30.22 34.31 23.35
C THR A 5 -29.62 34.25 21.94
N PRO A 6 -28.29 34.30 21.77
CA PRO A 6 -27.67 34.10 20.47
C PRO A 6 -27.55 32.60 20.18
N SER A 7 -28.08 32.17 19.03
CA SER A 7 -27.81 30.85 18.47
C SER A 7 -26.35 30.78 18.02
N ALA A 8 -25.56 29.91 18.63
CA ALA A 8 -24.25 29.55 18.13
C ALA A 8 -24.42 28.63 16.91
N ILE A 9 -24.06 29.14 15.74
CA ILE A 9 -23.91 28.32 14.52
C ILE A 9 -22.58 27.59 14.67
N LEU A 10 -22.64 26.29 14.95
CA LEU A 10 -21.48 25.40 14.89
C LEU A 10 -21.20 25.12 13.41
N LEU A 11 -20.24 25.84 12.84
CA LEU A 11 -19.66 25.50 11.54
C LEU A 11 -18.85 24.21 11.72
N LEU A 12 -19.44 23.08 11.34
CA LEU A 12 -18.68 21.86 11.09
C LEU A 12 -17.83 22.12 9.85
N SER A 13 -16.54 22.41 10.04
CA SER A 13 -15.56 22.33 8.98
C SER A 13 -15.47 20.86 8.56
N ALA A 14 -15.93 20.53 7.35
CA ALA A 14 -15.60 19.26 6.72
C ALA A 14 -14.07 19.24 6.56
N SER A 15 -13.39 18.44 7.39
CA SER A 15 -11.97 18.18 7.25
C SER A 15 -11.78 17.45 5.92
N HIS A 16 -11.43 18.17 4.86
CA HIS A 16 -10.87 17.53 3.67
C HIS A 16 -9.59 16.84 4.14
N VAL A 17 -9.62 15.51 4.27
CA VAL A 17 -8.40 14.74 4.40
C VAL A 17 -7.67 14.97 3.08
N SER A 18 -6.66 15.83 3.11
CA SER A 18 -5.76 16.00 1.96
C SER A 18 -5.18 14.62 1.67
N MET A 19 -5.50 14.09 0.49
CA MET A 19 -5.01 12.78 0.08
C MET A 19 -3.51 12.92 -0.18
N ALA A 20 -2.72 12.14 0.54
CA ALA A 20 -1.26 12.25 0.45
C ALA A 20 -0.72 11.69 -0.87
N GLN A 21 -1.55 11.01 -1.65
CA GLN A 21 -1.29 10.42 -2.97
C GLN A 21 -2.55 10.54 -3.83
N PRO A 22 -2.48 10.39 -5.17
CA PRO A 22 -3.65 10.50 -6.02
C PRO A 22 -4.75 9.54 -5.58
N GLN A 23 -5.96 10.08 -5.43
CA GLN A 23 -7.19 9.32 -5.19
C GLN A 23 -8.30 9.95 -6.02
N PRO A 24 -9.30 9.16 -6.44
CA PRO A 24 -10.41 9.70 -7.20
C PRO A 24 -11.33 10.53 -6.30
N GLU A 25 -12.02 11.49 -6.90
CA GLU A 25 -12.92 12.40 -6.20
C GLU A 25 -14.21 11.69 -5.75
N ASN A 26 -14.70 12.07 -4.57
CA ASN A 26 -16.01 11.67 -4.03
C ASN A 26 -16.30 10.15 -4.07
N VAL A 27 -15.28 9.33 -3.92
CA VAL A 27 -15.35 7.86 -3.90
C VAL A 27 -15.99 7.25 -2.65
N SER A 28 -16.17 8.08 -1.61
CA SER A 28 -16.97 7.78 -0.43
C SER A 28 -18.44 8.21 -0.60
N PHE A 29 -18.81 8.79 -1.75
CA PHE A 29 -20.17 9.18 -2.11
C PHE A 29 -20.91 10.04 -1.07
N GLU A 30 -20.22 11.00 -0.45
CA GLU A 30 -20.80 11.86 0.58
C GLU A 30 -21.44 13.14 0.00
N ALA A 31 -20.95 13.60 -1.15
CA ALA A 31 -21.44 14.79 -1.82
C ALA A 31 -22.35 14.45 -3.00
N TRP A 32 -23.52 15.11 -3.10
CA TRP A 32 -24.56 14.78 -4.08
C TRP A 32 -25.17 16.04 -4.70
N ASP A 33 -25.33 16.00 -6.02
CA ASP A 33 -26.17 16.95 -6.74
C ASP A 33 -27.62 16.44 -6.79
N ASN A 34 -28.57 17.38 -6.75
CA ASN A 34 -30.01 17.10 -6.84
C ASN A 34 -30.53 16.03 -5.85
N ALA A 35 -29.94 15.94 -4.65
CA ALA A 35 -30.29 14.92 -3.66
C ALA A 35 -31.81 14.86 -3.41
N GLY A 36 -32.38 13.65 -3.49
CA GLY A 36 -33.82 13.40 -3.34
C GLY A 36 -34.64 13.57 -4.61
N GLN A 37 -34.06 14.05 -5.72
CA GLN A 37 -34.72 14.11 -7.04
C GLN A 37 -34.41 12.86 -7.88
N ALA A 38 -35.13 12.70 -8.99
CA ALA A 38 -34.90 11.58 -9.93
C ALA A 38 -33.55 11.66 -10.66
N THR A 39 -32.93 12.85 -10.71
CA THR A 39 -31.62 13.14 -11.32
C THR A 39 -30.51 13.24 -10.28
N GLN A 40 -30.69 12.66 -9.10
CA GLN A 40 -29.67 12.68 -8.05
C GLN A 40 -28.46 11.85 -8.46
N GLU A 41 -27.26 12.41 -8.29
CA GLU A 41 -25.99 11.77 -8.60
C GLU A 41 -24.92 12.26 -7.61
N PRO A 42 -23.93 11.44 -7.26
CA PRO A 42 -22.78 11.93 -6.52
C PRO A 42 -22.07 13.03 -7.35
N GLN A 43 -21.61 14.08 -6.68
CA GLN A 43 -20.77 15.09 -7.36
C GLN A 43 -19.56 14.41 -8.00
N GLN A 44 -19.09 14.90 -9.15
CA GLN A 44 -18.02 14.28 -9.96
C GLN A 44 -18.35 12.90 -10.58
N TRP A 45 -19.59 12.43 -10.44
CA TRP A 45 -20.06 11.21 -11.09
C TRP A 45 -21.30 11.49 -11.94
N SER A 46 -21.50 10.70 -12.99
CA SER A 46 -22.69 10.76 -13.84
C SER A 46 -23.26 9.36 -14.09
N SER A 47 -24.57 9.30 -14.30
CA SER A 47 -25.30 8.11 -14.67
C SER A 47 -25.95 8.28 -16.04
N LEU A 48 -26.57 7.21 -16.54
CA LEU A 48 -27.36 7.26 -17.76
C LEU A 48 -28.53 8.27 -17.67
N LYS A 49 -29.04 8.57 -16.47
CA LYS A 49 -30.20 9.46 -16.29
C LYS A 49 -29.90 10.90 -16.71
N THR A 50 -28.66 11.35 -16.55
CA THR A 50 -28.23 12.70 -16.89
C THR A 50 -27.24 12.69 -18.05
N SER A 51 -27.25 11.66 -18.91
CA SER A 51 -26.30 11.48 -20.02
C SER A 51 -26.23 12.68 -21.00
N ASP A 52 -25.26 12.66 -21.92
CA ASP A 52 -25.16 13.65 -22.98
C ASP A 52 -26.16 13.45 -24.15
N GLY A 53 -26.95 12.36 -24.16
CA GLY A 53 -27.88 11.99 -25.25
C GLY A 53 -29.09 12.94 -25.42
N GLY A 54 -29.09 14.07 -24.72
CA GLY A 54 -30.10 15.11 -24.80
C GLY A 54 -31.38 14.82 -24.01
N ALA A 55 -32.26 15.83 -23.97
CA ALA A 55 -33.47 15.79 -23.14
C ALA A 55 -34.45 14.68 -23.53
N PHE A 56 -34.51 14.31 -24.81
CA PHE A 56 -35.39 13.23 -25.28
C PHE A 56 -34.97 11.89 -24.69
N ILE A 57 -33.72 11.45 -24.88
CA ILE A 57 -33.22 10.18 -24.35
C ILE A 57 -33.29 10.18 -22.82
N ASN A 58 -32.81 11.24 -22.16
CA ASN A 58 -32.83 11.36 -20.70
C ASN A 58 -34.24 11.32 -20.09
N SER A 59 -35.28 11.70 -20.84
CA SER A 59 -36.67 11.60 -20.41
C SER A 59 -37.19 10.15 -20.38
N LEU A 60 -36.63 9.27 -21.21
CA LEU A 60 -36.99 7.86 -21.31
C LEU A 60 -36.25 6.98 -20.29
N VAL A 61 -35.10 7.45 -19.79
CA VAL A 61 -34.28 6.72 -18.81
C VAL A 61 -34.92 6.86 -17.41
N PRO A 62 -35.22 5.77 -16.69
CA PRO A 62 -35.69 5.83 -15.31
C PRO A 62 -34.58 6.35 -14.38
N GLN A 63 -34.91 6.64 -13.12
CA GLN A 63 -33.86 6.83 -12.13
C GLN A 63 -33.10 5.51 -11.94
N LEU A 64 -31.77 5.58 -11.88
CA LEU A 64 -30.88 4.42 -11.82
C LEU A 64 -29.84 4.50 -10.69
N CYS A 65 -29.71 5.67 -10.09
CA CYS A 65 -28.79 5.99 -9.01
C CYS A 65 -29.55 6.62 -7.84
N TRP A 66 -29.31 6.12 -6.63
CA TRP A 66 -29.87 6.66 -5.39
C TRP A 66 -28.80 6.86 -4.34
N ARG A 67 -28.94 7.93 -3.56
CA ARG A 67 -28.23 8.09 -2.31
C ARG A 67 -28.81 7.15 -1.26
N SER A 68 -27.95 6.34 -0.65
CA SER A 68 -28.28 5.44 0.45
C SER A 68 -27.84 6.05 1.77
N ASN A 69 -28.59 5.82 2.85
CA ASN A 69 -28.17 6.14 4.23
C ASN A 69 -27.58 4.92 4.96
N ASP A 70 -27.52 3.77 4.27
CA ASP A 70 -26.74 2.60 4.68
C ASP A 70 -25.40 2.70 3.96
N ALA A 71 -24.34 2.92 4.73
CA ALA A 71 -22.99 3.21 4.27
C ALA A 71 -21.96 2.42 5.09
N HIS A 72 -20.80 2.12 4.48
CA HIS A 72 -19.71 1.41 5.15
C HIS A 72 -18.97 2.36 6.11
N THR A 73 -18.64 3.57 5.65
CA THR A 73 -18.25 4.69 6.52
C THR A 73 -19.08 5.93 6.18
N GLY A 74 -18.89 7.01 6.94
CA GLY A 74 -19.61 8.26 6.68
C GLY A 74 -21.13 8.15 6.87
N GLN A 75 -21.89 8.90 6.06
CA GLN A 75 -23.35 8.96 6.11
C GLN A 75 -24.01 8.34 4.89
N TYR A 76 -23.34 8.38 3.73
CA TYR A 76 -23.96 8.06 2.47
C TYR A 76 -23.15 7.08 1.66
N SER A 77 -23.86 6.21 0.95
CA SER A 77 -23.29 5.38 -0.11
C SER A 77 -24.10 5.57 -1.39
N VAL A 78 -23.60 5.04 -2.50
CA VAL A 78 -24.42 4.91 -3.72
C VAL A 78 -25.16 3.58 -3.73
N ASN A 79 -26.42 3.59 -4.18
CA ASN A 79 -27.21 2.42 -4.54
C ASN A 79 -27.57 2.52 -6.04
N LEU A 80 -27.05 1.60 -6.84
CA LEU A 80 -27.40 1.45 -8.25
C LEU A 80 -28.42 0.34 -8.42
N ARG A 81 -29.41 0.56 -9.28
CA ARG A 81 -30.48 -0.42 -9.53
C ARG A 81 -30.77 -0.58 -11.00
N THR A 82 -31.00 -1.81 -11.41
CA THR A 82 -31.55 -2.13 -12.71
C THR A 82 -33.07 -1.98 -12.67
N ILE A 83 -33.60 -1.07 -13.48
CA ILE A 83 -35.04 -0.72 -13.50
C ILE A 83 -35.61 -0.96 -14.89
N GLY A 84 -36.85 -1.45 -14.96
CA GLY A 84 -37.57 -1.57 -16.22
C GLY A 84 -37.75 -0.21 -16.90
N SER A 85 -37.52 -0.16 -18.21
CA SER A 85 -37.76 1.01 -19.06
C SER A 85 -38.60 0.62 -20.29
N VAL A 86 -38.99 1.62 -21.09
CA VAL A 86 -39.78 1.40 -22.32
C VAL A 86 -39.05 0.56 -23.38
N VAL A 87 -37.72 0.44 -23.29
CA VAL A 87 -36.87 -0.35 -24.20
C VAL A 87 -36.31 -1.63 -23.56
N GLY A 88 -36.71 -1.95 -22.32
CA GLY A 88 -36.22 -3.10 -21.55
C GLY A 88 -35.51 -2.71 -20.25
N PRO A 89 -34.87 -3.65 -19.53
CA PRO A 89 -34.13 -3.35 -18.31
C PRO A 89 -32.99 -2.36 -18.56
N ALA A 90 -33.00 -1.24 -17.85
CA ALA A 90 -31.91 -0.27 -17.85
C ALA A 90 -31.01 -0.54 -16.64
N ASN A 91 -29.75 -0.90 -16.89
CA ASN A 91 -28.79 -1.21 -15.83
C ASN A 91 -28.42 0.03 -15.03
N GLY A 92 -28.38 -0.09 -13.71
CA GLY A 92 -27.84 0.95 -12.84
C GLY A 92 -26.37 1.16 -13.16
N LEU A 93 -25.99 2.30 -13.73
CA LEU A 93 -24.63 2.62 -14.16
C LEU A 93 -24.18 3.95 -13.59
N LEU A 94 -22.93 4.01 -13.11
CA LEU A 94 -22.30 5.23 -12.65
C LEU A 94 -20.83 5.30 -13.12
N THR A 95 -20.39 6.48 -13.53
CA THR A 95 -19.01 6.72 -13.97
C THR A 95 -18.51 8.08 -13.45
N ASN A 96 -17.22 8.22 -13.17
CA ASN A 96 -16.59 9.53 -12.90
C ASN A 96 -16.28 10.30 -14.20
N GLY A 97 -16.60 9.71 -15.35
CA GLY A 97 -16.64 10.38 -16.64
C GLY A 97 -18.05 10.81 -17.00
N ARG A 98 -18.35 10.77 -18.30
CA ARG A 98 -19.66 11.05 -18.87
C ARG A 98 -20.21 9.82 -19.60
N VAL A 99 -21.52 9.65 -19.51
CA VAL A 99 -22.24 8.65 -20.30
C VAL A 99 -22.69 9.27 -21.62
N HIS A 100 -22.25 8.68 -22.73
CA HIS A 100 -22.80 8.89 -24.06
C HIS A 100 -23.93 7.90 -24.31
N ALA A 101 -25.16 8.40 -24.47
CA ALA A 101 -26.34 7.57 -24.59
C ALA A 101 -27.01 7.71 -25.95
N GLU A 102 -27.32 6.58 -26.56
CA GLU A 102 -27.99 6.48 -27.85
C GLU A 102 -29.20 5.54 -27.75
N LEU A 103 -30.17 5.68 -28.66
CA LEU A 103 -31.31 4.77 -28.73
C LEU A 103 -30.88 3.35 -29.10
N ASP A 104 -29.89 3.25 -29.99
CA ASP A 104 -29.17 2.00 -30.20
C ASP A 104 -28.08 1.88 -29.13
N VAL A 105 -28.41 1.13 -28.07
CA VAL A 105 -27.56 0.94 -26.89
C VAL A 105 -26.18 0.38 -27.23
N ALA A 106 -26.03 -0.28 -28.38
CA ALA A 106 -24.73 -0.79 -28.85
C ALA A 106 -23.75 0.33 -29.22
N ASN A 107 -24.23 1.57 -29.43
CA ASN A 107 -23.41 2.74 -29.71
C ASN A 107 -23.15 3.61 -28.46
N SER A 108 -23.69 3.23 -27.29
CA SER A 108 -23.48 3.95 -26.04
C SER A 108 -22.13 3.60 -25.41
N TYR A 109 -21.48 4.58 -24.78
CA TYR A 109 -20.18 4.40 -24.12
C TYR A 109 -20.00 5.40 -22.98
N MET A 110 -19.03 5.13 -22.11
CA MET A 110 -18.58 6.01 -21.05
C MET A 110 -17.22 6.58 -21.43
N TYR A 111 -16.98 7.86 -21.17
CA TYR A 111 -15.73 8.50 -21.59
C TYR A 111 -15.31 9.61 -20.62
N THR A 112 -14.02 9.93 -20.64
CA THR A 112 -13.49 11.08 -19.88
C THR A 112 -13.71 12.36 -20.67
N VAL A 113 -14.31 13.39 -20.05
CA VAL A 113 -14.43 14.72 -20.67
C VAL A 113 -13.26 15.58 -20.21
N GLN A 114 -12.20 15.58 -21.01
CA GLN A 114 -10.89 16.11 -20.59
C GLN A 114 -10.88 17.60 -20.24
N ASP A 115 -11.82 18.41 -20.73
CA ASP A 115 -11.90 19.86 -20.47
C ASP A 115 -12.89 20.24 -19.36
N GLN A 116 -13.56 19.25 -18.74
CA GLN A 116 -14.55 19.47 -17.70
C GLN A 116 -14.12 18.77 -16.40
N GLU A 117 -13.73 19.56 -15.39
CA GLU A 117 -13.32 19.05 -14.07
C GLU A 117 -14.36 18.13 -13.41
N GLN A 118 -15.63 18.34 -13.74
CA GLN A 118 -16.70 17.51 -13.21
C GLN A 118 -16.55 16.04 -13.66
N TRP A 119 -16.19 15.79 -14.93
CA TRP A 119 -16.24 14.46 -15.58
C TRP A 119 -14.86 13.95 -15.99
N ARG A 120 -13.84 14.30 -15.21
CA ARG A 120 -12.48 13.79 -15.34
C ARG A 120 -11.86 13.61 -13.97
N THR A 121 -11.06 12.56 -13.84
CA THR A 121 -10.12 12.40 -12.72
C THR A 121 -8.72 12.33 -13.31
N THR A 122 -7.87 13.30 -12.96
CA THR A 122 -6.45 13.28 -13.36
C THR A 122 -5.73 12.17 -12.59
N MET A 123 -4.93 11.37 -13.31
CA MET A 123 -4.18 10.28 -12.73
C MET A 123 -2.81 10.18 -13.38
N THR A 124 -1.79 10.75 -12.73
CA THR A 124 -0.39 10.67 -13.16
C THR A 124 0.41 9.57 -12.46
N SER A 125 -0.24 8.80 -11.59
CA SER A 125 0.37 7.73 -10.82
C SER A 125 -0.09 6.35 -11.29
N ARG A 126 0.66 5.32 -10.91
CA ARG A 126 0.44 3.93 -11.30
C ARG A 126 -0.01 3.08 -10.09
N PRO A 127 -1.31 3.00 -9.80
CA PRO A 127 -1.83 2.18 -8.70
C PRO A 127 -1.68 0.68 -8.95
N ASP A 128 -1.41 -0.07 -7.88
CA ASP A 128 -1.29 -1.53 -7.93
C ASP A 128 -2.66 -2.20 -7.93
N SER A 129 -3.62 -1.66 -7.18
CA SER A 129 -4.96 -2.22 -7.10
C SER A 129 -6.04 -1.19 -6.85
N LEU A 130 -7.24 -1.52 -7.33
CA LEU A 130 -8.49 -0.88 -6.95
C LEU A 130 -9.13 -1.70 -5.83
N ILE A 131 -9.60 -0.99 -4.80
CA ILE A 131 -10.35 -1.56 -3.69
C ILE A 131 -11.67 -0.80 -3.53
N GLY A 132 -12.59 -1.40 -2.78
CA GLY A 132 -13.80 -0.73 -2.34
C GLY A 132 -14.66 -1.64 -1.49
N TRP A 133 -15.80 -1.13 -1.04
CA TRP A 133 -16.80 -1.87 -0.29
C TRP A 133 -18.08 -1.98 -1.07
N TYR A 134 -18.74 -3.13 -0.98
CA TYR A 134 -20.01 -3.35 -1.67
C TYR A 134 -21.00 -4.16 -0.85
N LYS A 135 -22.28 -3.99 -1.22
CA LYS A 135 -23.38 -4.92 -0.96
C LYS A 135 -24.06 -5.23 -2.28
N ALA A 136 -24.74 -6.37 -2.37
CA ALA A 136 -25.37 -6.79 -3.61
C ALA A 136 -26.66 -7.57 -3.36
N ALA A 137 -27.65 -7.31 -4.21
CA ALA A 137 -28.87 -8.10 -4.34
C ALA A 137 -29.09 -8.40 -5.83
N PRO A 138 -28.30 -9.32 -6.42
CA PRO A 138 -28.39 -9.65 -7.82
C PRO A 138 -29.67 -10.43 -8.15
N GLY A 139 -30.26 -10.14 -9.31
CA GLY A 139 -31.26 -11.00 -9.95
C GLY A 139 -30.64 -12.33 -10.41
N SER A 140 -31.49 -13.28 -10.80
CA SER A 140 -31.04 -14.60 -11.23
C SER A 140 -30.08 -14.51 -12.42
N GLY A 141 -28.84 -14.98 -12.24
CA GLY A 141 -27.80 -14.96 -13.28
C GLY A 141 -27.12 -13.60 -13.48
N ASP A 142 -27.41 -12.62 -12.63
CA ASP A 142 -26.86 -11.27 -12.69
C ASP A 142 -25.82 -11.02 -11.59
N ARG A 143 -25.01 -9.96 -11.72
CA ARG A 143 -23.98 -9.60 -10.73
C ARG A 143 -23.51 -8.16 -10.88
N PRO A 144 -23.05 -7.52 -9.79
CA PRO A 144 -22.41 -6.22 -9.86
C PRO A 144 -21.04 -6.27 -10.50
N ASN A 145 -20.63 -5.17 -11.14
CA ASN A 145 -19.28 -5.03 -11.69
C ASN A 145 -18.69 -3.66 -11.33
N VAL A 146 -17.37 -3.63 -11.21
CA VAL A 146 -16.60 -2.39 -11.08
C VAL A 146 -15.43 -2.48 -12.07
N GLY A 147 -15.33 -1.48 -12.94
CA GLY A 147 -14.23 -1.32 -13.88
C GLY A 147 -13.48 -0.01 -13.63
N ALA A 148 -12.17 -0.04 -13.83
CA ALA A 148 -11.33 1.14 -13.88
C ALA A 148 -10.41 1.05 -15.10
N LEU A 149 -10.26 2.15 -15.82
CA LEU A 149 -9.34 2.32 -16.94
C LEU A 149 -8.40 3.48 -16.66
N LEU A 150 -7.11 3.19 -16.71
CA LEU A 150 -6.06 4.19 -16.84
C LEU A 150 -5.76 4.39 -18.32
N HIS A 151 -5.76 5.63 -18.78
CA HIS A 151 -5.54 5.95 -20.18
C HIS A 151 -4.79 7.29 -20.35
N ILE A 152 -4.23 7.46 -21.54
CA ILE A 152 -3.72 8.73 -22.06
C ILE A 152 -4.68 9.24 -23.13
N ASP A 153 -4.65 10.53 -23.49
CA ASP A 153 -5.52 11.06 -24.54
C ASP A 153 -7.00 10.63 -24.34
N GLU A 154 -7.69 10.27 -25.41
CA GLU A 154 -9.07 9.84 -25.37
C GLU A 154 -9.20 8.39 -24.87
N GLY A 155 -10.04 8.18 -23.85
CA GLY A 155 -10.38 6.87 -23.32
C GLY A 155 -11.88 6.68 -23.17
N ARG A 156 -12.40 5.60 -23.76
CA ARG A 156 -13.81 5.20 -23.71
C ARG A 156 -13.95 3.78 -23.20
N LEU A 157 -15.12 3.45 -22.65
CA LEU A 157 -15.53 2.09 -22.34
C LEU A 157 -17.01 1.88 -22.72
N PRO A 158 -17.36 0.92 -23.59
CA PRO A 158 -16.45 0.12 -24.43
C PRO A 158 -15.49 1.00 -25.25
N ALA A 159 -14.45 0.39 -25.83
CA ALA A 159 -13.31 1.16 -26.35
C ALA A 159 -13.60 2.00 -27.61
N PHE A 160 -14.40 1.49 -28.55
CA PHE A 160 -14.74 2.20 -29.81
C PHE A 160 -13.50 2.78 -30.54
N GLY A 161 -12.40 2.03 -30.61
CA GLY A 161 -11.17 2.46 -31.29
C GLY A 161 -10.16 3.19 -30.41
N THR A 162 -10.43 3.40 -29.12
CA THR A 162 -9.50 4.03 -28.18
C THR A 162 -8.54 3.04 -27.49
N GLU A 163 -8.49 1.78 -27.90
CA GLU A 163 -7.69 0.73 -27.26
C GLU A 163 -6.18 1.07 -27.28
N SER A 164 -5.72 1.79 -28.32
CA SER A 164 -4.33 2.22 -28.44
C SER A 164 -3.88 3.17 -27.32
N ASN A 165 -4.85 3.77 -26.62
CA ASN A 165 -4.61 4.80 -25.60
C ASN A 165 -4.66 4.23 -24.17
N TYR A 166 -4.95 2.92 -24.04
CA TYR A 166 -5.08 2.29 -22.74
C TYR A 166 -3.71 2.05 -22.10
N VAL A 167 -3.58 2.42 -20.82
CA VAL A 167 -2.38 2.18 -20.00
C VAL A 167 -2.58 0.93 -19.14
N ALA A 168 -3.72 0.83 -18.46
CA ALA A 168 -4.06 -0.32 -17.62
C ALA A 168 -5.56 -0.43 -17.38
N GLY A 169 -6.01 -1.65 -17.08
CA GLY A 169 -7.39 -1.89 -16.66
C GLY A 169 -7.45 -2.66 -15.34
N ALA A 170 -8.46 -2.38 -14.53
CA ALA A 170 -8.87 -3.22 -13.41
C ALA A 170 -10.35 -3.56 -13.57
N SER A 171 -10.71 -4.84 -13.37
CA SER A 171 -12.09 -5.30 -13.50
C SER A 171 -12.40 -6.27 -12.38
N TRP A 172 -13.36 -5.89 -11.55
CA TRP A 172 -13.92 -6.72 -10.50
C TRP A 172 -15.36 -7.09 -10.83
N LYS A 173 -15.70 -8.35 -10.54
CA LYS A 173 -17.06 -8.89 -10.71
C LYS A 173 -17.50 -9.50 -9.39
N GLY A 174 -18.70 -9.12 -8.93
CA GLY A 174 -19.28 -9.68 -7.73
C GLY A 174 -19.87 -11.07 -7.91
N PRO A 175 -20.32 -11.68 -6.80
CA PRO A 175 -21.00 -12.97 -6.83
C PRO A 175 -22.42 -12.84 -7.42
N TYR A 176 -22.95 -13.96 -7.91
CA TYR A 176 -24.34 -14.09 -8.36
C TYR A 176 -25.35 -14.22 -7.19
N SER A 177 -24.86 -14.23 -5.95
CA SER A 177 -25.66 -14.41 -4.73
C SER A 177 -25.71 -13.12 -3.92
N PRO A 178 -26.77 -12.91 -3.11
CA PRO A 178 -26.85 -11.73 -2.25
C PRO A 178 -25.67 -11.59 -1.28
N VAL A 179 -25.22 -10.35 -1.11
CA VAL A 179 -24.21 -9.92 -0.14
C VAL A 179 -24.84 -8.84 0.73
N THR A 180 -25.21 -9.19 1.96
CA THR A 180 -26.05 -8.35 2.83
C THR A 180 -25.25 -7.49 3.82
N GLN A 181 -23.96 -7.79 4.00
CA GLN A 181 -23.02 -7.02 4.82
C GLN A 181 -22.00 -6.35 3.91
N TRP A 182 -21.56 -5.15 4.30
CA TRP A 182 -20.47 -4.46 3.60
C TRP A 182 -19.25 -5.37 3.52
N THR A 183 -18.88 -5.71 2.29
CA THR A 183 -17.79 -6.64 2.00
C THR A 183 -16.75 -5.93 1.15
N ARG A 184 -15.49 -6.02 1.55
CA ARG A 184 -14.39 -5.44 0.79
C ARG A 184 -14.11 -6.26 -0.47
N PHE A 185 -13.87 -5.58 -1.59
CA PHE A 185 -13.28 -6.18 -2.78
C PHE A 185 -11.91 -5.57 -3.08
N SER A 186 -11.14 -6.29 -3.89
CA SER A 186 -9.83 -5.85 -4.37
C SER A 186 -9.60 -6.47 -5.74
N THR A 187 -9.13 -5.68 -6.70
CA THR A 187 -8.70 -6.16 -8.02
C THR A 187 -7.40 -5.45 -8.42
N PRO A 188 -6.39 -6.18 -8.92
CA PRO A 188 -5.17 -5.55 -9.40
C PRO A 188 -5.44 -4.77 -10.70
N PHE A 189 -4.63 -3.73 -10.94
CA PHE A 189 -4.48 -3.17 -12.28
C PHE A 189 -3.57 -4.07 -13.12
N VAL A 190 -4.02 -4.37 -14.34
CA VAL A 190 -3.22 -5.07 -15.35
C VAL A 190 -2.71 -4.02 -16.32
N TYR A 191 -1.41 -3.73 -16.24
CA TYR A 191 -0.74 -2.78 -17.13
C TYR A 191 -0.46 -3.40 -18.49
N LEU A 192 -0.82 -2.66 -19.54
CA LEU A 192 -0.59 -3.03 -20.93
C LEU A 192 0.73 -2.50 -21.46
N ASN A 193 1.25 -1.44 -20.83
CA ASN A 193 2.47 -0.74 -21.17
C ASN A 193 3.01 0.07 -19.97
N ASP A 194 4.17 0.68 -20.17
CA ASP A 194 4.89 1.46 -19.15
C ASP A 194 4.60 2.98 -19.24
N TRP A 195 3.57 3.40 -19.97
CA TRP A 195 3.23 4.81 -20.10
C TRP A 195 2.72 5.39 -18.78
N GLN A 196 3.03 6.66 -18.52
CA GLN A 196 2.41 7.37 -17.42
C GLN A 196 0.96 7.68 -17.81
N PRO A 197 -0.04 7.26 -17.01
CA PRO A 197 -1.42 7.61 -17.31
C PRO A 197 -1.63 9.12 -17.15
N GLU A 198 -2.70 9.62 -17.76
CA GLU A 198 -3.18 10.98 -17.57
C GLU A 198 -4.53 10.99 -16.85
N TRP A 199 -5.34 9.96 -17.09
CA TRP A 199 -6.75 9.93 -16.71
C TRP A 199 -7.16 8.59 -16.10
N LEU A 200 -8.13 8.65 -15.19
CA LEU A 200 -8.83 7.50 -14.63
C LEU A 200 -10.31 7.55 -14.96
N LEU A 201 -10.83 6.48 -15.56
CA LEU A 201 -12.25 6.29 -15.85
C LEU A 201 -12.80 5.09 -15.09
N PHE A 202 -13.78 5.30 -14.22
CA PHE A 202 -14.53 4.28 -13.51
C PHE A 202 -15.84 3.93 -14.20
N ILE A 203 -16.28 2.69 -13.99
CA ILE A 203 -17.65 2.25 -14.24
C ILE A 203 -18.08 1.35 -13.10
N LEU A 204 -19.18 1.70 -12.45
CA LEU A 204 -19.86 0.86 -11.48
C LEU A 204 -21.20 0.45 -12.09
N THR A 205 -21.57 -0.82 -11.95
CA THR A 205 -22.86 -1.31 -12.45
C THR A 205 -23.60 -2.22 -11.47
N ALA A 206 -24.92 -2.09 -11.40
CA ALA A 206 -25.76 -2.97 -10.60
C ALA A 206 -25.72 -4.42 -11.13
N GLY A 207 -25.86 -4.59 -12.44
CA GLY A 207 -25.84 -5.88 -13.15
C GLY A 207 -24.74 -6.02 -14.21
N ASP A 208 -24.68 -7.18 -14.88
CA ASP A 208 -23.71 -7.58 -15.92
C ASP A 208 -24.07 -6.95 -17.28
N SER A 209 -24.01 -5.61 -17.32
CA SER A 209 -24.16 -4.78 -18.51
C SER A 209 -25.46 -5.07 -19.27
N ALA A 210 -25.40 -5.45 -20.55
CA ALA A 210 -26.57 -5.68 -21.39
C ALA A 210 -27.42 -6.91 -20.99
N GLY A 211 -26.92 -7.77 -20.09
CA GLY A 211 -27.63 -8.93 -19.56
C GLY A 211 -28.35 -8.67 -18.22
N SER A 212 -28.40 -7.40 -17.77
CA SER A 212 -28.91 -7.08 -16.43
C SER A 212 -30.39 -7.41 -16.28
N VAL A 213 -30.75 -7.89 -15.09
CA VAL A 213 -32.11 -8.30 -14.74
C VAL A 213 -32.78 -7.20 -13.93
N GLU A 214 -34.04 -6.88 -14.26
CA GLU A 214 -34.84 -5.91 -13.49
C GLU A 214 -34.89 -6.30 -12.01
N GLY A 215 -34.68 -5.31 -11.14
CA GLY A 215 -34.66 -5.50 -9.69
C GLY A 215 -33.28 -5.81 -9.11
N THR A 216 -32.26 -6.08 -9.92
CA THR A 216 -30.86 -6.17 -9.47
C THR A 216 -30.44 -4.86 -8.81
N GLN A 217 -29.77 -4.95 -7.65
CA GLN A 217 -29.22 -3.79 -6.94
C GLN A 217 -27.80 -4.04 -6.46
N ALA A 218 -27.01 -2.97 -6.45
CA ALA A 218 -25.68 -2.95 -5.86
C ALA A 218 -25.45 -1.65 -5.11
N TRP A 219 -24.81 -1.76 -3.95
CA TRP A 219 -24.34 -0.62 -3.19
C TRP A 219 -22.82 -0.59 -3.24
N TYR A 220 -22.27 0.61 -3.38
CA TYR A 220 -20.83 0.82 -3.37
C TYR A 220 -20.49 1.94 -2.41
N ASP A 221 -19.33 1.79 -1.78
CA ASP A 221 -18.78 2.78 -0.88
C ASP A 221 -17.26 2.67 -0.80
N ASP A 222 -16.63 3.76 -0.35
CA ASP A 222 -15.21 3.85 -0.02
C ASP A 222 -14.28 3.21 -1.07
N LEU A 223 -14.45 3.57 -2.35
CA LEU A 223 -13.51 3.15 -3.38
C LEU A 223 -12.14 3.80 -3.12
N ALA A 224 -11.06 3.08 -3.41
CA ALA A 224 -9.73 3.65 -3.30
C ALA A 224 -8.72 2.94 -4.19
N LEU A 225 -7.65 3.67 -4.50
CA LEU A 225 -6.47 3.15 -5.18
C LEU A 225 -5.39 2.86 -4.17
N ILE A 226 -4.79 1.67 -4.26
CA ILE A 226 -3.68 1.25 -3.40
C ILE A 226 -2.39 1.30 -4.19
N TYR A 227 -1.37 1.87 -3.58
CA TYR A 227 -0.02 1.97 -4.11
C TYR A 227 0.92 1.21 -3.19
N ASN A 228 1.57 0.19 -3.72
CA ASN A 228 2.57 -0.56 -2.98
C ASN A 228 3.79 0.32 -2.74
N VAL A 229 4.40 0.14 -1.57
CA VAL A 229 5.71 0.69 -1.23
C VAL A 229 6.68 -0.47 -1.20
N GLN A 230 7.55 -0.51 -2.20
CA GLN A 230 8.67 -1.43 -2.26
C GLN A 230 9.73 -0.99 -1.26
N CYS A 231 10.42 -1.95 -0.64
CA CYS A 231 11.60 -1.67 0.17
C CYS A 231 12.82 -2.40 -0.39
N GLN A 232 13.97 -1.74 -0.31
CA GLN A 232 15.24 -2.25 -0.79
C GLN A 232 16.36 -1.88 0.20
N PRO A 233 16.68 -2.76 1.15
CA PRO A 233 17.85 -2.63 2.01
C PRO A 233 19.14 -2.62 1.17
N ASP A 234 20.08 -1.74 1.51
CA ASP A 234 21.43 -1.70 0.90
C ASP A 234 22.34 -2.86 1.37
N ALA A 235 21.95 -3.54 2.45
CA ALA A 235 22.56 -4.76 2.96
C ALA A 235 21.51 -5.85 3.22
N GLN A 236 21.85 -7.09 2.90
CA GLN A 236 21.00 -8.26 3.17
C GLN A 236 21.14 -8.80 4.60
N SER A 237 22.19 -8.38 5.30
CA SER A 237 22.47 -8.78 6.68
C SER A 237 23.06 -7.62 7.47
N VAL A 238 22.63 -7.43 8.71
CA VAL A 238 23.05 -6.32 9.57
C VAL A 238 23.17 -6.79 11.02
N ALA A 239 24.06 -6.21 11.81
CA ALA A 239 24.14 -6.50 13.24
C ALA A 239 23.31 -5.50 14.06
N PRO A 240 22.78 -5.88 15.24
CA PRO A 240 22.22 -4.94 16.19
C PRO A 240 23.19 -3.78 16.49
N GLY A 241 22.69 -2.55 16.45
CA GLY A 241 23.45 -1.31 16.62
C GLY A 241 24.07 -0.74 15.34
N GLU A 242 24.13 -1.51 14.25
CA GLU A 242 24.66 -1.04 12.97
C GLU A 242 23.60 -0.25 12.19
N SER A 243 24.09 0.67 11.35
CA SER A 243 23.26 1.41 10.40
C SER A 243 23.07 0.63 9.10
N LEU A 244 21.90 0.78 8.47
CA LEU A 244 21.67 0.40 7.09
C LEU A 244 20.77 1.43 6.41
N ASN A 245 20.80 1.50 5.08
CA ASN A 245 19.87 2.32 4.34
C ASN A 245 18.78 1.47 3.70
N ILE A 246 17.54 1.90 3.82
CA ILE A 246 16.41 1.25 3.15
C ILE A 246 15.91 2.20 2.07
N GLY A 247 16.18 1.84 0.82
CA GLY A 247 15.52 2.45 -0.32
C GLY A 247 14.02 2.13 -0.29
N TYR A 248 13.18 3.09 -0.68
CA TYR A 248 11.77 2.87 -0.91
C TYR A 248 11.37 3.40 -2.28
N SER A 249 10.35 2.80 -2.87
CA SER A 249 9.71 3.32 -4.08
C SER A 249 8.24 2.96 -4.14
N THR A 250 7.43 3.80 -4.79
CA THR A 250 5.99 3.59 -4.96
C THR A 250 5.50 4.13 -6.30
N GLY A 251 4.46 3.50 -6.85
CA GLY A 251 3.78 4.00 -8.05
C GLY A 251 2.88 5.22 -7.79
N GLY A 252 2.61 5.55 -6.53
CA GLY A 252 1.79 6.68 -6.10
C GLY A 252 2.65 7.87 -5.72
N ILE A 253 2.81 8.85 -6.62
CA ILE A 253 3.59 10.05 -6.36
C ILE A 253 2.90 10.86 -5.24
N PRO A 254 3.58 11.15 -4.11
CA PRO A 254 2.95 11.93 -3.06
C PRO A 254 2.52 13.32 -3.54
N LEU A 255 1.30 13.73 -3.18
CA LEU A 255 0.76 15.08 -3.45
C LEU A 255 0.93 16.04 -2.26
N ALA A 256 1.28 15.49 -1.10
CA ALA A 256 1.60 16.20 0.13
C ALA A 256 2.69 15.44 0.88
N PRO A 257 3.36 16.04 1.89
CA PRO A 257 4.37 15.34 2.67
C PRO A 257 3.84 14.04 3.30
N VAL A 258 4.49 12.92 3.00
CA VAL A 258 4.23 11.59 3.58
C VAL A 258 5.39 11.23 4.49
N THR A 259 5.09 10.71 5.69
CA THR A 259 6.12 10.09 6.53
C THR A 259 6.25 8.62 6.15
N PHE A 260 7.35 8.27 5.50
CA PHE A 260 7.72 6.88 5.24
C PHE A 260 8.53 6.37 6.43
N THR A 261 8.08 5.26 7.03
CA THR A 261 8.66 4.66 8.24
C THR A 261 9.14 3.25 7.92
N ALA A 262 10.43 3.01 8.13
CA ALA A 262 11.01 1.69 8.03
C ALA A 262 10.76 0.91 9.33
N GLU A 263 10.19 -0.27 9.19
CA GLU A 263 9.81 -1.15 10.28
C GLU A 263 10.49 -2.50 10.13
N LEU A 264 11.03 -3.02 11.23
CA LEU A 264 11.59 -4.36 11.38
C LEU A 264 10.54 -5.27 12.03
N SER A 265 10.34 -6.47 11.48
CA SER A 265 9.49 -7.50 12.08
C SER A 265 10.14 -8.14 13.32
N ASP A 266 9.47 -9.12 13.92
CA ASP A 266 10.15 -10.07 14.82
C ASP A 266 10.98 -11.11 14.03
N ALA A 267 11.71 -11.97 14.77
CA ALA A 267 12.56 -13.01 14.20
C ALA A 267 11.82 -14.08 13.37
N SER A 268 10.48 -14.14 13.46
CA SER A 268 9.63 -15.04 12.67
C SER A 268 9.07 -14.37 11.41
N GLY A 269 9.32 -13.07 11.22
CA GLY A 269 8.81 -12.28 10.10
C GLY A 269 7.47 -11.59 10.39
N SER A 270 6.98 -11.60 11.63
CA SER A 270 5.70 -10.99 12.00
C SER A 270 5.81 -9.51 12.32
N PHE A 271 4.85 -8.73 11.83
CA PHE A 271 4.71 -7.30 12.11
C PHE A 271 3.57 -7.01 13.12
N THR A 272 3.24 -7.95 14.02
CA THR A 272 2.25 -7.70 15.09
C THR A 272 2.74 -6.65 16.09
N SER A 273 4.05 -6.57 16.32
CA SER A 273 4.69 -5.54 17.16
C SER A 273 5.99 -5.10 16.49
N PRO A 274 5.88 -4.35 15.38
CA PRO A 274 7.04 -3.99 14.59
C PRO A 274 7.91 -2.96 15.32
N VAL A 275 9.21 -3.03 15.08
CA VAL A 275 10.18 -2.08 15.63
C VAL A 275 10.50 -1.03 14.57
N VAL A 276 10.24 0.24 14.86
CA VAL A 276 10.63 1.34 13.97
C VAL A 276 12.15 1.49 13.99
N ILE A 277 12.77 1.43 12.82
CA ILE A 277 14.24 1.50 12.66
C ILE A 277 14.70 2.76 11.93
N GLY A 278 13.78 3.52 11.33
CA GLY A 278 14.05 4.81 10.69
C GLY A 278 12.79 5.43 10.10
N SER A 279 12.85 6.72 9.79
CA SER A 279 11.76 7.42 9.09
C SER A 279 12.26 8.62 8.30
N VAL A 280 11.56 8.96 7.22
CA VAL A 280 11.78 10.19 6.44
C VAL A 280 10.44 10.81 6.05
N VAL A 281 10.39 12.13 6.00
CA VAL A 281 9.27 12.86 5.39
C VAL A 281 9.66 13.20 3.96
N SER A 282 8.85 12.80 2.98
CA SER A 282 9.14 13.02 1.57
C SER A 282 7.88 13.35 0.78
N THR A 283 8.08 14.05 -0.34
CA THR A 283 7.10 14.24 -1.41
C THR A 283 7.46 13.46 -2.68
N ASP A 284 8.58 12.74 -2.66
CA ASP A 284 9.08 11.98 -3.80
C ASP A 284 8.54 10.54 -3.77
N ALA A 285 8.33 9.98 -4.96
CA ALA A 285 7.85 8.60 -5.15
C ALA A 285 8.89 7.54 -4.78
N ASP A 286 10.14 7.94 -4.63
CA ASP A 286 11.25 7.10 -4.19
C ASP A 286 12.22 7.88 -3.30
N GLY A 287 13.07 7.17 -2.58
CA GLY A 287 14.06 7.77 -1.71
C GLY A 287 14.73 6.74 -0.81
N THR A 288 15.49 7.24 0.17
CA THR A 288 16.28 6.41 1.08
C THR A 288 16.02 6.81 2.52
N ILE A 289 15.79 5.82 3.38
CA ILE A 289 15.64 5.98 4.83
C ILE A 289 16.91 5.50 5.51
N ALA A 290 17.62 6.40 6.19
CA ALA A 290 18.71 6.02 7.08
C ALA A 290 18.13 5.32 8.32
N CYS A 291 18.56 4.08 8.55
CA CYS A 291 18.02 3.23 9.62
C CYS A 291 19.12 2.74 10.55
N VAL A 292 18.75 2.40 11.78
CA VAL A 292 19.62 1.75 12.76
C VAL A 292 18.86 0.58 13.37
N VAL A 293 19.43 -0.63 13.32
CA VAL A 293 18.85 -1.77 14.03
C VAL A 293 19.10 -1.58 15.53
N PRO A 294 18.07 -1.60 16.39
CA PRO A 294 18.26 -1.37 17.82
C PRO A 294 19.17 -2.43 18.45
N LEU A 295 19.92 -2.01 19.48
CA LEU A 295 20.63 -2.95 20.35
C LEU A 295 19.63 -3.88 21.06
N GLY A 296 20.03 -5.12 21.32
CA GLY A 296 19.19 -6.10 22.03
C GLY A 296 18.20 -6.88 21.16
N ILE A 297 18.20 -6.65 19.84
CA ILE A 297 17.51 -7.54 18.90
C ILE A 297 18.31 -8.83 18.75
N ASP A 298 17.66 -9.98 18.96
CA ASP A 298 18.29 -11.29 18.80
C ASP A 298 18.63 -11.57 17.34
N ALA A 299 19.71 -12.30 17.10
CA ALA A 299 20.08 -12.72 15.75
C ALA A 299 19.06 -13.71 15.17
N GLY A 300 18.81 -13.61 13.87
CA GLY A 300 17.91 -14.49 13.13
C GLY A 300 17.82 -14.13 11.65
N SER A 301 17.52 -15.12 10.82
CA SER A 301 17.32 -14.94 9.36
C SER A 301 15.85 -14.78 8.95
N GLY A 302 14.93 -14.90 9.91
CA GLY A 302 13.49 -14.78 9.66
C GLY A 302 12.96 -13.35 9.67
N TYR A 303 13.79 -12.35 10.00
CA TYR A 303 13.37 -10.95 9.98
C TYR A 303 12.96 -10.49 8.58
N ARG A 304 12.04 -9.54 8.56
CA ARG A 304 11.55 -8.81 7.41
C ARG A 304 11.58 -7.34 7.72
N VAL A 305 11.79 -6.56 6.67
CA VAL A 305 11.66 -5.12 6.69
C VAL A 305 10.45 -4.76 5.84
N ARG A 306 9.76 -3.69 6.21
CA ARG A 306 8.77 -3.04 5.34
C ARG A 306 8.85 -1.53 5.51
N VAL A 307 8.38 -0.77 4.53
CA VAL A 307 8.26 0.68 4.62
C VAL A 307 6.80 1.07 4.53
N SER A 308 6.23 1.59 5.63
CA SER A 308 4.85 2.08 5.69
C SER A 308 4.79 3.59 5.49
N GLY A 309 3.80 4.07 4.74
CA GLY A 309 3.49 5.50 4.66
C GLY A 309 2.51 5.95 5.74
N SER A 310 2.51 7.24 6.08
CA SER A 310 1.52 7.86 6.98
C SER A 310 0.09 7.91 6.43
N SER A 311 -0.09 7.54 5.15
CA SER A 311 -1.39 7.38 4.50
C SER A 311 -1.75 5.89 4.37
N PRO A 312 -3.02 5.50 4.61
CA PRO A 312 -3.44 4.09 4.59
C PRO A 312 -3.48 3.48 3.18
N PHE A 313 -3.31 4.31 2.14
CA PHE A 313 -3.35 3.88 0.75
C PHE A 313 -1.96 3.50 0.20
N TYR A 314 -0.92 3.73 0.99
CA TYR A 314 0.42 3.17 0.75
C TYR A 314 0.55 1.81 1.44
N ALA A 315 0.46 0.74 0.67
CA ALA A 315 0.55 -0.62 1.18
C ALA A 315 2.01 -1.09 1.24
N PRO A 316 2.55 -1.40 2.43
CA PRO A 316 3.94 -1.82 2.55
C PRO A 316 4.15 -3.24 2.00
N LEU A 317 5.13 -3.40 1.12
CA LEU A 317 5.65 -4.73 0.77
C LEU A 317 6.83 -5.09 1.67
N GLN A 318 7.05 -6.38 1.83
CA GLN A 318 8.07 -6.92 2.72
C GLN A 318 9.31 -7.32 1.93
N CYS A 319 10.48 -6.94 2.45
CA CYS A 319 11.79 -7.36 1.98
C CYS A 319 12.49 -8.19 3.07
N THR A 320 13.37 -9.10 2.67
CA THR A 320 14.15 -9.91 3.61
C THR A 320 15.30 -9.12 4.21
N LEU A 321 15.58 -9.37 5.49
CA LEU A 321 16.78 -8.89 6.18
C LEU A 321 17.22 -9.96 7.17
N GLU A 322 18.51 -10.30 7.18
CA GLU A 322 19.09 -11.13 8.23
C GLU A 322 19.64 -10.23 9.35
N VAL A 323 19.23 -10.48 10.59
CA VAL A 323 19.89 -9.87 11.75
C VAL A 323 20.97 -10.83 12.22
N THR A 324 22.22 -10.45 12.00
CA THR A 324 23.39 -11.23 12.41
C THR A 324 23.70 -10.98 13.88
N THR A 325 24.46 -11.89 14.49
CA THR A 325 25.00 -11.62 15.83
C THR A 325 25.91 -10.41 15.76
N ALA A 326 25.72 -9.43 16.66
CA ALA A 326 26.62 -8.29 16.85
C ALA A 326 27.96 -8.75 17.45
N THR A 327 28.74 -9.50 16.68
CA THR A 327 30.02 -10.06 17.13
C THR A 327 31.19 -9.15 16.80
N GLY A 328 30.98 -8.04 16.08
CA GLY A 328 32.08 -7.18 15.61
C GLY A 328 33.12 -7.96 14.79
N VAL A 329 32.73 -9.06 14.14
CA VAL A 329 33.62 -9.90 13.35
C VAL A 329 33.90 -9.21 12.02
N ALA A 330 34.91 -8.35 12.01
CA ALA A 330 35.65 -8.11 10.77
C ALA A 330 36.28 -9.44 10.34
N GLN A 331 36.31 -9.72 9.03
CA GLN A 331 37.18 -10.75 8.45
C GLN A 331 38.57 -10.62 9.08
N PRO A 332 39.29 -11.72 9.40
CA PRO A 332 40.64 -11.62 9.93
C PRO A 332 41.46 -10.74 8.99
N ILE A 333 41.85 -9.56 9.48
CA ILE A 333 42.71 -8.66 8.72
C ILE A 333 44.01 -9.45 8.50
N SER A 334 44.29 -9.77 7.25
CA SER A 334 45.55 -10.38 6.84
C SER A 334 46.72 -9.65 7.51
N GLY A 335 47.40 -10.34 8.42
CA GLY A 335 48.59 -9.84 9.12
C GLY A 335 48.40 -9.20 10.50
N ALA A 336 47.19 -9.20 11.11
CA ALA A 336 46.96 -8.61 12.45
C ALA A 336 47.25 -9.57 13.63
N GLY A 337 47.25 -10.88 13.40
CA GLY A 337 47.44 -11.92 14.41
C GLY A 337 46.53 -13.11 14.11
N TYR A 338 46.74 -14.25 14.77
CA TYR A 338 45.85 -15.41 14.67
C TYR A 338 45.61 -16.04 16.05
N ILE A 339 44.45 -16.68 16.21
CA ILE A 339 44.09 -17.43 17.41
C ILE A 339 44.13 -18.92 17.07
N GLU A 340 44.76 -19.71 17.92
CA GLU A 340 44.87 -21.16 17.75
C GLU A 340 44.49 -21.88 19.05
N VAL A 341 43.82 -23.02 18.92
CA VAL A 341 43.52 -23.89 20.06
C VAL A 341 44.44 -25.10 19.99
N ILE A 342 45.24 -25.30 21.03
CA ILE A 342 46.10 -26.47 21.19
C ILE A 342 45.78 -27.14 22.51
N GLY A 343 45.19 -28.33 22.43
CA GLY A 343 44.66 -29.02 23.61
C GLY A 343 43.53 -28.21 24.24
N ASP A 344 43.65 -27.93 25.53
CA ASP A 344 42.70 -27.14 26.33
C ASP A 344 43.13 -25.66 26.46
N ARG A 345 44.08 -25.20 25.63
CA ARG A 345 44.65 -23.85 25.68
C ARG A 345 44.39 -23.04 24.43
N ILE A 346 44.16 -21.75 24.64
CA ILE A 346 44.01 -20.75 23.57
C ILE A 346 45.32 -19.98 23.48
N TRP A 347 45.88 -19.94 22.28
CA TRP A 347 47.06 -19.17 21.94
C TRP A 347 46.64 -18.00 21.07
N VAL A 348 47.19 -16.82 21.38
CA VAL A 348 47.01 -15.62 20.57
C VAL A 348 48.40 -15.17 20.14
N ASP A 349 48.60 -15.04 18.83
CA ASP A 349 49.85 -14.55 18.25
C ASP A 349 49.65 -13.13 17.71
N LEU A 350 50.29 -12.14 18.34
CA LEU A 350 50.17 -10.73 17.99
C LEU A 350 51.52 -10.10 17.67
N ARG A 351 51.52 -9.08 16.79
CA ARG A 351 52.73 -8.28 16.54
C ARG A 351 53.05 -7.29 17.67
N GLN A 352 52.05 -6.92 18.46
CA GLN A 352 52.14 -5.98 19.57
C GLN A 352 51.17 -6.41 20.68
N SER A 353 51.36 -5.91 21.89
CA SER A 353 50.44 -6.20 23.00
C SER A 353 49.01 -5.75 22.67
N GLY A 354 48.03 -6.51 23.14
CA GLY A 354 46.61 -6.24 22.95
C GLY A 354 45.77 -6.60 24.16
N GLN A 355 44.46 -6.42 24.01
CA GLN A 355 43.46 -6.92 24.94
C GLN A 355 42.67 -8.04 24.28
N TYR A 356 42.22 -9.01 25.07
CA TYR A 356 41.34 -10.08 24.60
C TYR A 356 40.04 -10.10 25.40
N SER A 357 38.97 -10.62 24.78
CA SER A 357 37.70 -10.93 25.43
C SER A 357 37.12 -12.22 24.84
N CYS A 358 36.64 -13.11 25.71
CA CYS A 358 36.07 -14.41 25.34
C CYS A 358 34.58 -14.44 25.64
N PHE A 359 33.76 -14.94 24.72
CA PHE A 359 32.31 -15.02 24.85
C PHE A 359 31.80 -16.42 24.54
N ASN A 360 30.82 -16.92 25.31
CA ASN A 360 30.18 -18.20 25.02
C ASN A 360 29.27 -18.11 23.77
N SER A 361 28.71 -19.24 23.34
CA SER A 361 27.79 -19.32 22.20
C SER A 361 26.49 -18.52 22.35
N GLN A 362 26.18 -18.04 23.55
CA GLN A 362 25.01 -17.21 23.89
C GLN A 362 25.40 -15.73 24.07
N GLY A 363 26.66 -15.35 23.81
CA GLY A 363 27.14 -13.98 23.95
C GLY A 363 27.54 -13.56 25.38
N ALA A 364 27.51 -14.46 26.37
CA ALA A 364 27.95 -14.13 27.72
C ALA A 364 29.48 -14.02 27.81
N LEU A 365 29.98 -12.94 28.43
CA LEU A 365 31.40 -12.72 28.66
C LEU A 365 31.96 -13.76 29.64
N LEU A 366 33.02 -14.45 29.23
CA LEU A 366 33.67 -15.53 29.98
C LEU A 366 35.01 -15.11 30.60
N ALA A 367 35.80 -14.33 29.87
CA ALA A 367 37.09 -13.82 30.33
C ALA A 367 37.51 -12.58 29.55
N THR A 368 38.33 -11.74 30.17
CA THR A 368 38.99 -10.59 29.54
C THR A 368 40.38 -10.41 30.14
N GLY A 369 41.29 -9.79 29.39
CA GLY A 369 42.62 -9.48 29.89
C GLY A 369 43.52 -8.85 28.85
N VAL A 370 44.81 -8.76 29.20
CA VAL A 370 45.88 -8.31 28.30
C VAL A 370 46.67 -9.49 27.80
N VAL A 371 47.20 -9.37 26.59
CA VAL A 371 48.09 -10.35 25.97
C VAL A 371 49.30 -9.62 25.38
N GLY A 372 50.49 -10.19 25.55
CA GLY A 372 51.74 -9.62 25.06
C GLY A 372 51.89 -9.69 23.54
N ALA A 373 53.00 -9.14 23.03
CA ALA A 373 53.44 -9.39 21.67
C ALA A 373 54.08 -10.79 21.56
N GLY A 374 53.97 -11.41 20.38
CA GLY A 374 54.33 -12.81 20.15
C GLY A 374 53.17 -13.76 20.43
N ARG A 375 53.49 -15.06 20.44
CA ARG A 375 52.53 -16.14 20.67
C ARG A 375 52.43 -16.44 22.16
N GLU A 376 51.38 -15.93 22.79
CA GLU A 376 51.15 -16.05 24.22
C GLU A 376 49.84 -16.82 24.51
N PRO A 377 49.79 -17.65 25.57
CA PRO A 377 48.57 -18.29 25.98
C PRO A 377 47.68 -17.29 26.75
N ILE A 378 46.37 -17.37 26.52
CA ILE A 378 45.39 -16.68 27.36
C ILE A 378 44.69 -17.68 28.30
N PRO A 379 44.24 -17.25 29.50
CA PRO A 379 43.41 -18.06 30.39
C PRO A 379 42.24 -18.69 29.65
N THR A 380 42.10 -20.00 29.77
CA THR A 380 40.99 -20.72 29.12
C THR A 380 39.77 -20.73 30.03
N PRO A 381 38.66 -20.08 29.62
CA PRO A 381 37.48 -20.07 30.44
C PRO A 381 36.85 -21.46 30.52
N VAL A 382 36.12 -21.74 31.59
CA VAL A 382 35.37 -23.00 31.76
C VAL A 382 34.15 -22.99 30.84
N CYS A 383 34.38 -23.27 29.56
CA CYS A 383 33.34 -23.37 28.53
C CYS A 383 33.71 -24.49 27.56
N ARG A 384 32.83 -25.50 27.43
CA ARG A 384 32.95 -26.56 26.41
C ARG A 384 32.18 -26.16 25.16
N GLY A 385 32.71 -26.46 23.99
CA GLY A 385 32.08 -26.17 22.71
C GLY A 385 32.46 -24.80 22.13
N MET A 386 31.54 -24.21 21.38
CA MET A 386 31.81 -23.00 20.61
C MET A 386 32.03 -21.77 21.51
N MET A 387 33.12 -21.07 21.26
CA MET A 387 33.48 -19.82 21.92
C MET A 387 33.96 -18.81 20.88
N LEU A 388 33.76 -17.54 21.17
CA LEU A 388 34.21 -16.42 20.35
C LEU A 388 35.30 -15.67 21.10
N VAL A 389 36.44 -15.48 20.46
CA VAL A 389 37.59 -14.75 21.03
C VAL A 389 37.81 -13.49 20.20
N GLN A 390 37.63 -12.34 20.83
CA GLN A 390 37.93 -11.03 20.27
C GLN A 390 39.26 -10.55 20.80
N VAL A 391 40.10 -10.00 19.92
CA VAL A 391 41.37 -9.38 20.28
C VAL A 391 41.45 -7.98 19.68
N SER A 392 41.85 -7.00 20.49
CA SER A 392 42.05 -5.62 20.09
C SER A 392 43.49 -5.17 20.36
N THR A 393 44.04 -4.39 19.44
CA THR A 393 45.33 -3.71 19.52
C THR A 393 45.14 -2.24 19.13
N GLU A 394 46.14 -1.38 19.24
CA GLU A 394 46.03 0.04 18.87
C GLU A 394 45.46 0.23 17.45
N GLY A 395 44.18 0.60 17.37
CA GLY A 395 43.45 0.87 16.13
C GLY A 395 42.97 -0.34 15.33
N ARG A 396 43.07 -1.58 15.83
CA ARG A 396 42.62 -2.80 15.11
C ARG A 396 42.02 -3.82 16.04
N SER A 397 40.92 -4.45 15.63
CA SER A 397 40.35 -5.62 16.30
C SER A 397 40.10 -6.75 15.30
N PHE A 398 40.29 -7.99 15.74
CA PHE A 398 39.87 -9.17 14.99
C PHE A 398 39.21 -10.17 15.93
N VAL A 399 38.37 -11.03 15.36
CA VAL A 399 37.56 -11.99 16.11
C VAL A 399 37.65 -13.34 15.45
N GLN A 400 37.80 -14.40 16.24
CA GLN A 400 37.81 -15.77 15.75
C GLN A 400 36.86 -16.65 16.57
N ARG A 401 36.07 -17.46 15.86
CA ARG A 401 35.30 -18.54 16.46
C ARG A 401 36.23 -19.74 16.66
N ILE A 402 36.25 -20.28 17.86
CA ILE A 402 37.00 -21.46 18.22
C ILE A 402 36.09 -22.50 18.87
N VAL A 403 36.52 -23.76 18.89
CA VAL A 403 35.81 -24.86 19.55
C VAL A 403 36.74 -25.41 20.63
N MET A 404 36.32 -25.30 21.88
CA MET A 404 37.04 -25.87 23.02
C MET A 404 36.62 -27.35 23.20
N PRO A 405 37.59 -28.28 23.34
CA PRO A 405 37.33 -29.70 23.48
C PRO A 405 36.62 -30.10 24.78
#